data_AF-A0AAV1UME9-F1
#
_entry.id   AF-A0AAV1UME9-F1
#
_cell.length_a   1.000
_cell.length_b   1.000
_cell.length_c   1.000
_cell.angle_alpha   90.00
_cell.angle_beta   90.00
_cell.angle_gamma   90.00
#
_symmetry.space_group_name_H-M   'P 1'
#
loop_
_entity.id
_entity.type
_entity.pdbx_description
1 polymer ?
#
loop_
_entity_poly.entity_id
_entity_poly.type
_entity_poly.pdbx_seq_one_letter_code
_entity_poly.pdbx_strand_id
1 'polypeptide(L)'
;MSKDLGLGLKLHDPNLFESLEILKSRLEETFKPPRAEFRERSALLRLKQGKRDMHAYAQYLRYLASSVTENPVDEYTLINVFIYGLVDGPVKTYMFREDFHTLEKAIAYAEQEDFSLRQSQANSSNYRPTRQHGTGGPKPMDLCYIESETSRSLSHK
;
A
#
# COMPACT_ATOMS: atom_id res chain seq x y z
N MET A 1 -33.47 -33.34 12.03
CA MET A 1 -33.42 -31.86 11.93
C MET A 1 -32.58 -31.49 10.72
N SER A 2 -33.22 -31.19 9.58
CA SER A 2 -32.49 -30.79 8.37
C SER A 2 -32.06 -29.34 8.52
N LYS A 3 -30.73 -29.13 8.59
CA LYS A 3 -30.14 -27.80 8.51
C LYS A 3 -30.32 -27.31 7.08
N ASP A 4 -31.20 -26.33 6.93
CA ASP A 4 -31.45 -25.66 5.65
C ASP A 4 -30.19 -24.87 5.28
N LEU A 5 -29.51 -25.25 4.19
CA LEU A 5 -28.27 -24.60 3.74
C LEU A 5 -28.57 -23.25 3.08
N GLY A 6 -29.51 -22.43 3.59
CA GLY A 6 -29.88 -21.12 3.01
C GLY A 6 -30.38 -21.14 1.54
N LEU A 7 -30.31 -22.28 0.87
CA LEU A 7 -30.67 -22.50 -0.54
C LEU A 7 -32.12 -22.94 -0.69
N GLY A 8 -32.81 -23.30 0.41
CA GLY A 8 -34.18 -23.80 0.39
C GLY A 8 -34.35 -25.13 -0.33
N LEU A 9 -33.24 -25.82 -0.63
CA LEU A 9 -33.22 -27.07 -1.40
C LEU A 9 -33.20 -28.27 -0.45
N LYS A 10 -34.16 -29.18 -0.63
CA LYS A 10 -34.17 -30.46 0.09
C LYS A 10 -33.19 -31.42 -0.57
N LEU A 11 -32.12 -31.78 0.14
CA LEU A 11 -31.04 -32.69 -0.26
C LEU A 11 -31.46 -34.15 -0.62
N HIS A 12 -32.75 -34.42 -0.81
CA HIS A 12 -33.27 -35.75 -1.10
C HIS A 12 -33.36 -36.09 -2.60
N ASP A 13 -33.14 -35.12 -3.48
CA ASP A 13 -33.21 -35.32 -4.94
C ASP A 13 -31.81 -35.60 -5.53
N PRO A 14 -31.54 -36.78 -6.12
CA PRO A 14 -30.25 -37.12 -6.71
C PRO A 14 -29.83 -36.20 -7.88
N ASN A 15 -30.79 -35.54 -8.53
CA ASN A 15 -30.58 -34.65 -9.67
C ASN A 15 -30.80 -33.16 -9.33
N LEU A 16 -30.61 -32.77 -8.06
CA LEU A 16 -30.86 -31.40 -7.59
C LEU A 16 -30.09 -30.31 -8.37
N PHE A 17 -28.95 -30.68 -8.96
CA PHE A 17 -28.17 -29.82 -9.85
C PHE A 17 -27.78 -30.61 -11.11
N GLU A 18 -28.18 -30.13 -12.29
CA GLU A 18 -27.91 -30.79 -13.58
C GLU A 18 -26.42 -30.81 -13.94
N SER A 19 -25.63 -29.87 -13.38
CA SER A 19 -24.18 -29.75 -13.59
C SER A 19 -23.51 -29.05 -12.42
N LEU A 20 -22.20 -29.33 -12.25
CA LEU A 20 -21.33 -28.67 -11.28
C LEU A 20 -21.31 -27.14 -11.51
N GLU A 21 -21.40 -26.68 -12.75
CA GLU A 21 -21.45 -25.25 -13.10
C GLU A 21 -22.73 -24.57 -12.59
N ILE A 22 -23.86 -25.28 -12.62
CA ILE A 22 -25.14 -24.77 -12.09
C ILE A 22 -25.09 -24.69 -10.57
N LEU A 23 -24.47 -25.68 -9.91
CA LEU A 23 -24.24 -25.64 -8.46
C LEU A 23 -23.36 -24.44 -8.08
N LYS A 24 -22.23 -24.23 -8.77
CA LYS A 24 -21.34 -23.07 -8.52
C LYS A 24 -22.07 -21.75 -8.70
N SER A 25 -22.75 -21.58 -9.83
CA SER A 25 -23.50 -20.36 -10.13
C SER A 25 -24.58 -20.09 -9.08
N ARG A 26 -25.32 -21.12 -8.66
CA ARG A 26 -26.34 -21.00 -7.61
C ARG A 26 -25.74 -20.62 -6.25
N LEU A 27 -24.59 -21.21 -5.90
CA LEU A 27 -23.87 -20.87 -4.67
C LEU A 27 -23.37 -19.43 -4.71
N GLU A 28 -22.77 -19.00 -5.81
CA GLU A 28 -22.34 -17.62 -6.00
C GLU A 28 -23.53 -16.66 -5.93
N GLU A 29 -24.63 -16.93 -6.62
CA GLU A 29 -25.83 -16.09 -6.58
C GLU A 29 -26.42 -15.97 -5.16
N THR A 30 -26.45 -17.08 -4.41
CA THR A 30 -27.08 -17.12 -3.09
C THR A 30 -26.19 -16.49 -2.01
N PHE A 31 -24.87 -16.67 -2.10
CA PHE A 31 -23.93 -16.29 -1.04
C PHE A 31 -23.08 -15.05 -1.38
N LYS A 32 -23.01 -14.59 -2.64
CA LYS A 32 -22.32 -13.34 -3.02
C LYS A 32 -23.11 -12.17 -2.40
N PRO A 33 -22.49 -11.38 -1.51
CA PRO A 33 -23.18 -10.23 -0.94
C PRO A 33 -23.63 -9.27 -2.03
N PRO A 34 -24.82 -8.64 -1.92
CA PRO A 34 -25.26 -7.63 -2.86
C PRO A 34 -24.19 -6.53 -3.02
N ARG A 35 -23.84 -6.21 -4.27
CA ARG A 35 -22.86 -5.17 -4.62
C ARG A 35 -21.44 -5.42 -4.07
N ALA A 36 -21.05 -6.67 -3.84
CA ALA A 36 -19.71 -7.04 -3.36
C ALA A 36 -18.58 -6.41 -4.20
N GLU A 37 -18.69 -6.44 -5.52
CA GLU A 37 -17.67 -5.86 -6.40
C GLU A 37 -17.58 -4.34 -6.30
N PHE A 38 -18.72 -3.66 -6.19
CA PHE A 38 -18.73 -2.22 -5.97
C PHE A 38 -18.06 -1.86 -4.65
N ARG A 39 -18.32 -2.66 -3.59
CA ARG A 39 -17.69 -2.49 -2.29
C ARG A 39 -16.17 -2.67 -2.40
N GLU A 40 -15.70 -3.71 -3.08
CA GLU A 40 -14.27 -4.00 -3.25
C GLU A 40 -13.57 -2.95 -4.12
N ARG A 41 -14.16 -2.56 -5.26
CA ARG A 41 -13.65 -1.46 -6.10
C ARG A 41 -13.58 -0.16 -5.30
N SER A 42 -14.59 0.14 -4.49
CA SER A 42 -14.58 1.33 -3.63
C SER A 42 -13.54 1.26 -2.51
N ALA A 43 -13.21 0.06 -2.02
CA ALA A 43 -12.15 -0.15 -1.04
C ALA A 43 -10.78 0.02 -1.68
N LEU A 44 -10.61 -0.49 -2.91
CA LEU A 44 -9.41 -0.31 -3.71
C LEU A 44 -9.12 1.16 -3.96
N LEU A 45 -10.09 1.93 -4.46
CA LEU A 45 -9.89 3.36 -4.76
C LEU A 45 -9.62 4.23 -3.52
N ARG A 46 -10.04 3.77 -2.34
CA ARG A 46 -9.78 4.45 -1.05
C ARG A 46 -8.58 3.88 -0.30
N LEU A 47 -7.86 2.94 -0.91
CA LEU A 47 -6.79 2.23 -0.24
C LEU A 47 -5.67 3.20 0.17
N LYS A 48 -5.25 3.10 1.43
CA LYS A 48 -4.10 3.80 2.01
C LYS A 48 -3.22 2.80 2.75
N GLN A 49 -1.91 2.99 2.70
CA GLN A 49 -0.93 2.16 3.41
C GLN A 49 -1.14 2.23 4.93
N GLY A 50 -1.38 3.42 5.47
CA GLY A 50 -1.63 3.60 6.91
C GLY A 50 -0.46 3.09 7.75
N LYS A 51 -0.73 2.18 8.69
CA LYS A 51 0.29 1.58 9.57
C LYS A 51 0.84 0.24 9.04
N ARG A 52 0.48 -0.15 7.82
CA ARG A 52 0.88 -1.44 7.26
C ARG A 52 2.30 -1.36 6.72
N ASP A 53 3.04 -2.44 6.94
CA ASP A 53 4.30 -2.68 6.26
C ASP A 53 4.11 -2.69 4.72
N MET A 54 5.18 -2.40 3.97
CA MET A 54 5.12 -2.31 2.50
C MET A 54 4.58 -3.59 1.87
N HIS A 55 5.05 -4.76 2.33
CA HIS A 55 4.59 -6.05 1.80
C HIS A 55 3.10 -6.28 2.10
N ALA A 56 2.67 -6.01 3.34
CA ALA A 56 1.27 -6.19 3.74
C ALA A 56 0.33 -5.26 2.98
N TYR A 57 0.79 -4.04 2.68
CA TYR A 57 0.08 -3.08 1.85
C TYR A 57 -0.07 -3.57 0.40
N ALA A 58 1.03 -4.00 -0.21
CA ALA A 58 1.04 -4.54 -1.58
C ALA A 58 0.14 -5.78 -1.72
N GLN A 59 0.20 -6.73 -0.78
CA GLN A 59 -0.66 -7.91 -0.79
C GLN A 59 -2.14 -7.56 -0.70
N TYR A 60 -2.50 -6.57 0.13
CA TYR A 60 -3.89 -6.17 0.24
C TYR A 60 -4.40 -5.45 -1.01
N LEU A 61 -3.55 -4.66 -1.67
CA LEU A 61 -3.88 -4.10 -2.98
C LEU A 61 -4.11 -5.20 -4.02
N ARG A 62 -3.22 -6.19 -4.12
CA ARG A 62 -3.37 -7.34 -5.03
C ARG A 62 -4.67 -8.09 -4.77
N TYR A 63 -4.98 -8.36 -3.50
CA TYR A 63 -6.23 -8.99 -3.09
C TYR A 63 -7.46 -8.20 -3.60
N LEU A 64 -7.51 -6.89 -3.37
CA LEU A 64 -8.62 -6.05 -3.83
C LEU A 64 -8.69 -5.93 -5.36
N ALA A 65 -7.54 -5.95 -6.05
CA ALA A 65 -7.51 -5.92 -7.51
C ALA A 65 -8.05 -7.24 -8.09
N SER A 66 -7.67 -8.38 -7.51
CA SER A 66 -8.13 -9.71 -7.92
C SER A 66 -9.60 -9.99 -7.56
N SER A 67 -10.14 -9.33 -6.54
CA SER A 67 -11.54 -9.54 -6.14
C SER A 67 -12.54 -8.87 -7.10
N VAL A 68 -12.11 -7.84 -7.83
CA VAL A 68 -12.93 -7.15 -8.84
C VAL A 68 -12.87 -7.91 -10.17
N THR A 69 -13.76 -8.88 -10.35
CA THR A 69 -13.73 -9.82 -11.49
C THR A 69 -14.45 -9.34 -12.75
N GLU A 70 -15.64 -8.71 -12.66
CA GLU A 70 -16.45 -8.44 -13.86
C GLU A 70 -15.89 -7.31 -14.74
N ASN A 71 -15.29 -6.29 -14.12
CA ASN A 71 -14.68 -5.15 -14.81
C ASN A 71 -13.37 -4.77 -14.12
N PRO A 72 -12.25 -5.43 -14.45
CA PRO A 72 -10.99 -5.20 -13.78
C PRO A 72 -10.54 -3.74 -13.92
N VAL A 73 -9.84 -3.25 -12.90
CA VAL A 73 -9.31 -1.87 -12.89
C VAL A 73 -8.06 -1.83 -13.76
N ASP A 74 -7.94 -0.78 -14.58
CA ASP A 74 -6.77 -0.59 -15.44
C ASP A 74 -5.46 -0.44 -14.63
N GLU A 75 -4.36 -0.93 -15.20
CA GLU A 75 -3.02 -0.93 -14.59
C GLU A 75 -2.57 0.48 -14.18
N TYR A 76 -2.80 1.48 -15.02
CA TYR A 76 -2.43 2.86 -14.69
C TYR A 76 -3.20 3.37 -13.46
N THR A 77 -4.46 2.97 -13.32
CA THR A 77 -5.27 3.31 -12.15
C THR A 77 -4.78 2.57 -10.91
N LEU A 78 -4.41 1.29 -11.02
CA LEU A 78 -3.85 0.51 -9.92
C LEU A 78 -2.53 1.09 -9.41
N ILE A 79 -1.63 1.47 -10.33
CA ILE A 79 -0.36 2.12 -10.01
C ILE A 79 -0.61 3.46 -9.29
N ASN A 80 -1.53 4.27 -9.81
CA ASN A 80 -1.90 5.53 -9.16
C ASN A 80 -2.44 5.30 -7.74
N VAL A 81 -3.40 4.37 -7.57
CA VAL A 81 -3.94 4.02 -6.25
C VAL A 81 -2.82 3.58 -5.31
N PHE A 82 -1.88 2.74 -5.79
CA PHE A 82 -0.73 2.29 -5.02
C PHE A 82 0.12 3.48 -4.54
N ILE A 83 0.61 4.32 -5.47
CA ILE A 83 1.52 5.43 -5.19
C ILE A 83 0.84 6.51 -4.32
N TYR A 84 -0.38 6.93 -4.66
CA TYR A 84 -1.12 7.92 -3.87
C TYR A 84 -1.55 7.38 -2.50
N GLY A 85 -1.67 6.06 -2.37
CA GLY A 85 -2.00 5.38 -1.13
C GLY A 85 -0.82 5.22 -0.17
N LEU A 86 0.42 5.34 -0.64
CA LEU A 86 1.62 5.30 0.21
C LEU A 86 1.60 6.42 1.26
N VAL A 87 2.18 6.12 2.42
CA VAL A 87 2.48 7.13 3.45
C VAL A 87 3.50 8.11 2.89
N ASP A 88 3.36 9.39 3.24
CA ASP A 88 4.30 10.41 2.81
C ASP A 88 5.69 10.13 3.39
N GLY A 89 6.70 10.12 2.52
CA GLY A 89 8.06 9.76 2.88
C GLY A 89 8.92 9.49 1.64
N PRO A 90 10.20 9.09 1.83
CA PRO A 90 11.16 8.97 0.73
C PRO A 90 10.71 7.97 -0.34
N VAL A 91 10.15 6.81 0.06
CA VAL A 91 9.66 5.81 -0.91
C VAL A 91 8.62 6.41 -1.86
N LYS A 92 7.62 7.12 -1.31
CA LYS A 92 6.58 7.77 -2.12
C LYS A 92 7.17 8.85 -3.04
N THR A 93 8.13 9.62 -2.54
CA THR A 93 8.86 10.60 -3.36
C THR A 93 9.61 9.93 -4.50
N TYR A 94 10.28 8.80 -4.27
CA TYR A 94 10.97 8.04 -5.32
C TYR A 94 10.00 7.46 -6.34
N MET A 95 8.84 6.94 -5.92
CA MET A 95 7.81 6.45 -6.83
C MET A 95 7.34 7.52 -7.83
N PHE A 96 7.21 8.78 -7.42
CA PHE A 96 6.78 9.87 -8.33
C PHE A 96 7.87 10.33 -9.32
N ARG A 97 9.09 9.82 -9.20
CA ARG A 97 10.22 10.19 -10.09
C ARG A 97 10.43 9.17 -11.20
N GLU A 98 9.85 7.99 -11.06
CA GLU A 98 10.03 6.86 -11.98
C GLU A 98 8.72 6.57 -12.70
N ASP A 99 8.81 6.09 -13.94
CA ASP A 99 7.65 5.69 -14.73
C ASP A 99 7.41 4.19 -14.64
N PHE A 100 6.19 3.80 -14.28
CA PHE A 100 5.78 2.40 -14.21
C PHE A 100 4.70 2.09 -15.24
N HIS A 101 4.83 0.92 -15.86
CA HIS A 101 3.83 0.40 -16.81
C HIS A 101 3.04 -0.79 -16.26
N THR A 102 3.44 -1.33 -15.12
CA THR A 102 2.75 -2.44 -14.45
C THR A 102 2.79 -2.25 -12.94
N LEU A 103 1.72 -2.67 -12.25
CA LEU A 103 1.62 -2.63 -10.80
C LEU A 103 2.74 -3.42 -10.14
N GLU A 104 3.08 -4.60 -10.67
CA GLU A 104 4.11 -5.47 -10.09
C GLU A 104 5.51 -4.83 -10.11
N LYS A 105 5.85 -4.06 -11.17
CA LYS A 105 7.10 -3.30 -11.20
C LYS A 105 7.12 -2.20 -10.15
N ALA A 106 6.02 -1.47 -10.01
CA ALA A 106 5.90 -0.43 -9.00
C ALA A 106 6.02 -1.00 -7.57
N ILE A 107 5.39 -2.16 -7.30
CA ILE A 107 5.49 -2.83 -6.00
C ILE A 107 6.93 -3.29 -5.72
N ALA A 108 7.57 -3.98 -6.67
CA ALA A 108 8.93 -4.47 -6.48
C ALA A 108 9.93 -3.34 -6.21
N TYR A 109 9.78 -2.21 -6.92
CA TYR A 109 10.59 -1.03 -6.70
C TYR A 109 10.32 -0.38 -5.33
N ALA A 110 9.05 -0.27 -4.91
CA ALA A 110 8.71 0.25 -3.58
C ALA A 110 9.24 -0.63 -2.44
N GLU A 111 9.18 -1.95 -2.58
CA GLU A 111 9.75 -2.91 -1.62
C GLU A 111 11.27 -2.78 -1.53
N GLN A 112 11.95 -2.61 -2.67
CA GLN A 112 13.40 -2.38 -2.71
C GLN A 112 13.81 -1.07 -2.02
N GLU A 113 13.08 0.01 -2.28
CA GLU A 113 13.36 1.32 -1.66
C GLU A 113 13.09 1.30 -0.15
N ASP A 114 11.99 0.69 0.30
CA ASP A 114 11.69 0.54 1.73
C ASP A 114 12.78 -0.27 2.44
N PHE A 115 13.25 -1.36 1.82
CA PHE A 115 14.35 -2.16 2.33
C PHE A 115 15.66 -1.36 2.41
N SER A 116 16.00 -0.63 1.35
CA SER A 116 17.21 0.20 1.29
C SER A 116 17.22 1.28 2.37
N LEU A 117 16.07 1.93 2.59
CA LEU A 117 15.90 2.93 3.66
C LEU A 117 16.09 2.31 5.04
N ARG A 118 15.47 1.17 5.32
CA ARG A 118 15.63 0.45 6.59
C ARG A 118 17.09 0.05 6.84
N GLN A 119 17.77 -0.45 5.81
CA GLN A 119 19.20 -0.76 5.93
C GLN A 119 20.04 0.48 6.23
N SER A 120 19.77 1.59 5.54
CA SER A 120 20.50 2.84 5.78
C SER A 120 20.32 3.35 7.22
N GLN A 121 19.11 3.21 7.79
CA GLN A 121 18.80 3.60 9.16
C GLN A 121 19.45 2.67 10.18
N ALA A 122 19.47 1.36 9.93
CA ALA A 122 20.18 0.41 10.78
C ALA A 122 21.69 0.69 10.79
N ASN A 123 22.26 0.99 9.63
CA ASN A 123 23.68 1.32 9.50
C ASN A 123 24.04 2.68 10.12
N SER A 124 23.17 3.69 10.00
CA SER A 124 23.39 5.00 10.62
C SER A 124 23.26 4.95 12.15
N SER A 125 22.37 4.12 12.69
CA SER A 125 22.27 3.89 14.14
C SER A 125 23.54 3.25 14.75
N ASN A 126 24.30 2.52 13.95
CA ASN A 126 25.61 1.97 14.36
C ASN A 126 26.75 2.99 14.25
N TYR A 127 26.53 4.10 13.55
CA TYR A 127 27.47 5.21 13.44
C TYR A 127 27.24 6.20 14.60
N ARG A 128 27.57 5.78 15.83
CA ARG A 128 27.76 6.74 16.93
C ARG A 128 29.18 7.30 16.77
N PRO A 129 29.38 8.54 16.28
CA PRO A 129 30.71 9.12 16.33
C PRO A 129 31.13 9.11 17.79
N THR A 130 32.24 8.44 18.09
CA THR A 130 32.89 8.57 19.38
C THR A 130 33.07 10.06 19.61
N ARG A 131 32.41 10.61 20.65
CA ARG A 131 32.79 11.91 21.19
C ARG A 131 34.24 11.77 21.60
N GLN A 132 35.16 12.20 20.74
CA GLN A 132 36.58 12.27 21.07
C GLN A 132 36.71 13.33 22.17
N HIS A 133 36.71 12.86 23.41
CA HIS A 133 37.12 13.65 24.56
C HIS A 133 38.66 13.63 24.58
N GLY A 134 39.27 14.70 24.03
CA GLY A 134 40.72 14.90 23.96
C GLY A 134 41.38 13.95 22.94
N THR A 135 42.21 14.39 22.00
CA THR A 135 43.28 15.37 22.12
C THR A 135 43.54 16.04 20.77
N GLY A 136 43.48 17.36 20.71
CA GLY A 136 44.24 18.18 19.75
C GLY A 136 43.92 18.10 18.24
N GLY A 137 42.78 17.54 17.83
CA GLY A 137 42.33 17.61 16.43
C GLY A 137 41.69 18.95 16.07
N PRO A 138 41.71 19.39 14.78
CA PRO A 138 41.04 20.62 14.35
C PRO A 138 39.55 20.56 14.71
N LYS A 139 39.06 21.62 15.34
CA LYS A 139 37.66 21.74 15.75
C LYS A 139 36.75 21.63 14.52
N PRO A 140 35.82 20.66 14.46
CA PRO A 140 34.85 20.60 13.37
C PRO A 140 34.00 21.89 13.36
N MET A 141 33.72 22.39 12.16
CA MET A 141 33.05 23.68 11.96
C MET A 141 31.56 23.56 12.29
N ASP A 142 31.07 24.43 13.18
CA ASP A 142 29.65 24.50 13.50
C ASP A 142 28.88 25.04 12.28
N LEU A 143 28.18 24.14 11.59
CA LEU A 143 27.26 24.50 10.51
C LEU A 143 25.98 25.05 11.12
N CYS A 144 25.91 26.37 11.31
CA CYS A 144 24.69 27.05 11.70
C CYS A 144 23.64 26.87 10.58
N TYR A 145 22.51 26.26 10.92
CA TYR A 145 21.30 26.30 10.10
C TYR A 145 20.83 27.76 10.04
N ILE A 146 20.67 28.29 8.83
CA ILE A 146 20.09 29.60 8.62
C ILE A 146 18.58 29.44 8.76
N GLU A 147 18.02 29.91 9.88
CA GLU A 147 16.61 30.31 9.92
C GLU A 147 16.47 31.57 9.08
N SER A 148 15.87 31.43 7.90
CA SER A 148 15.54 32.56 7.05
C SER A 148 14.27 33.24 7.56
N GLU A 149 14.39 34.03 8.62
CA GLU A 149 13.36 35.01 8.97
C GLU A 149 13.70 36.36 8.35
N THR A 150 13.10 36.55 7.17
CA THR A 150 12.96 37.86 6.54
C THR A 150 11.95 38.67 7.34
N SER A 151 12.38 39.74 8.04
CA SER A 151 11.51 40.87 8.39
C SER A 151 12.29 42.11 8.86
N ARG A 152 12.53 43.01 7.90
CA ARG A 152 12.49 44.49 7.96
C ARG A 152 12.91 45.18 9.28
N SER A 153 14.06 45.87 9.25
CA SER A 153 14.25 47.09 10.04
C SER A 153 14.16 48.33 9.14
N LEU A 154 13.18 49.19 9.45
CA LEU A 154 13.20 50.61 9.11
C LEU A 154 13.97 51.32 10.23
N SER A 155 15.01 52.08 9.90
CA SER A 155 15.13 53.51 10.23
C SER A 155 16.43 54.09 9.70
N HIS A 156 16.31 55.10 8.84
CA HIS A 156 17.35 56.11 8.63
C HIS A 156 17.45 57.02 9.87
N LYS A 157 18.62 57.64 10.04
CA LYS A 157 18.84 58.80 10.91
C LYS A 157 18.15 60.04 10.35
#